data_AF-F6IH38-F1
#
_entry.id   AF-F6IH38-F1
#
_cell.length_a   1.000
_cell.length_b   1.000
_cell.length_c   1.000
_cell.angle_alpha   90.00
_cell.angle_beta   90.00
_cell.angle_gamma   90.00
#
_symmetry.space_group_name_H-M   'P 1'
#
loop_
_entity.id
_entity.type
_entity.pdbx_description
1 polymer ?
#
loop_
_entity_poly.entity_id
_entity_poly.type
_entity_poly.pdbx_seq_one_letter_code
_entity_poly.pdbx_strand_id
1 'polypeptide(L)'
;MIPCDAVIVGVGIVPATSLARDAGIGVNNGIIVDRRCQTSNPAVFAAGDVAEQDGFFGGRFRQETYQNAADQAQAAALAMLGQEVSYCKPMWYWSDQFDLNIQFCGQIPVDAEVAIRGEMDSNAFVAFFLAGQAIEGVLTVNRAPDMGVGKRLVERRARASAASLADAGVSLRDLLKQAS
;
A
#
# COMPACT_ATOMS: atom_id res chain seq x y z
N MET A 1 19.22 -12.75 30.75
CA MET A 1 19.03 -11.33 31.12
C MET A 1 19.98 -10.51 30.27
N ILE A 2 19.48 -9.51 29.56
CA ILE A 2 20.31 -8.53 28.83
C ILE A 2 20.33 -7.25 29.68
N PRO A 3 21.49 -6.80 30.21
CA PRO A 3 21.57 -5.52 30.92
C PRO A 3 21.15 -4.36 30.00
N CYS A 4 20.24 -3.51 30.45
CA CYS A 4 19.78 -2.33 29.71
C CYS A 4 19.29 -1.25 30.66
N ASP A 5 19.47 0.01 30.28
CA ASP A 5 18.95 1.17 31.04
C ASP A 5 17.54 1.58 30.60
N ALA A 6 17.13 1.17 29.39
CA ALA A 6 15.80 1.45 28.83
C ALA A 6 15.36 0.34 27.87
N VAL A 7 14.04 0.20 27.71
CA VAL A 7 13.39 -0.74 26.77
C VAL A 7 12.31 0.00 26.00
N ILE A 8 12.30 -0.17 24.68
CA ILE A 8 11.23 0.31 23.78
C ILE A 8 10.50 -0.92 23.23
N VAL A 9 9.16 -0.92 23.31
CA VAL A 9 8.32 -2.04 22.88
C VAL A 9 7.39 -1.57 21.76
N GLY A 10 7.51 -2.21 20.58
CA GLY A 10 6.62 -2.05 19.45
C GLY A 10 6.29 -3.42 18.86
N VAL A 11 5.10 -3.95 19.15
CA VAL A 11 4.70 -5.33 18.79
C VAL A 11 3.41 -5.36 17.96
N GLY A 12 3.15 -4.27 17.24
CA GLY A 12 1.94 -4.07 16.44
C GLY A 12 0.88 -3.22 17.14
N ILE A 13 -0.25 -3.07 16.46
CA ILE A 13 -1.40 -2.25 16.89
C ILE A 13 -2.67 -3.10 16.91
N VAL A 14 -3.57 -2.81 17.85
CA VAL A 14 -4.91 -3.38 17.91
C VAL A 14 -5.91 -2.27 17.54
N PRO A 15 -6.77 -2.46 16.52
CA PRO A 15 -7.68 -1.40 16.09
C PRO A 15 -8.77 -1.13 17.14
N ALA A 16 -9.02 0.16 17.42
CA ALA A 16 -10.01 0.61 18.39
C ALA A 16 -11.45 0.43 17.86
N THR A 17 -12.00 -0.78 18.01
CA THR A 17 -13.28 -1.21 17.39
C THR A 17 -14.45 -1.33 18.36
N SER A 18 -14.26 -1.02 19.65
CA SER A 18 -15.28 -1.22 20.69
C SER A 18 -16.59 -0.48 20.38
N LEU A 19 -16.52 0.80 20.02
CA LEU A 19 -17.69 1.61 19.68
C LEU A 19 -18.54 0.99 18.56
N ALA A 20 -17.88 0.50 17.50
CA ALA A 20 -18.57 -0.12 16.37
C ALA A 20 -19.23 -1.45 16.80
N ARG A 21 -18.51 -2.27 17.56
CA ARG A 21 -19.03 -3.54 18.08
C ARG A 21 -20.25 -3.33 18.97
N ASP A 22 -20.17 -2.39 19.90
CA ASP A 22 -21.24 -2.07 20.84
C ASP A 22 -22.47 -1.48 20.11
N ALA A 23 -22.25 -0.81 18.98
CA ALA A 23 -23.31 -0.32 18.09
C ALA A 23 -23.87 -1.38 17.11
N GLY A 24 -23.42 -2.63 17.17
CA GLY A 24 -23.84 -3.71 16.27
C GLY A 24 -23.31 -3.56 14.83
N ILE A 25 -22.26 -2.76 14.62
CA ILE A 25 -21.59 -2.61 13.34
C ILE A 25 -20.61 -3.78 13.12
N GLY A 26 -20.54 -4.27 11.88
CA GLY A 26 -19.65 -5.37 11.51
C GLY A 26 -18.18 -5.07 11.81
N VAL A 27 -17.53 -5.98 12.54
CA VAL A 27 -16.12 -5.90 12.92
C VAL A 27 -15.47 -7.27 12.71
N ASN A 28 -14.25 -7.28 12.19
CA ASN A 28 -13.36 -8.44 12.19
C ASN A 28 -11.97 -8.03 12.70
N ASN A 29 -10.98 -7.81 11.83
CA ASN A 29 -9.67 -7.26 12.18
C ASN A 29 -9.66 -5.73 12.01
N GLY A 30 -10.80 -5.09 12.22
CA GLY A 30 -11.12 -3.70 11.94
C GLY A 30 -12.62 -3.52 11.74
N ILE A 31 -13.09 -2.28 11.64
CA ILE A 31 -14.47 -1.97 11.24
C ILE A 31 -14.60 -2.30 9.76
N ILE A 32 -15.52 -3.21 9.44
CA ILE A 32 -15.77 -3.67 8.08
C ILE A 32 -16.42 -2.53 7.30
N VAL A 33 -15.77 -2.10 6.22
CA VAL A 33 -16.30 -1.09 5.29
C VAL A 33 -16.33 -1.59 3.85
N ASP A 34 -17.20 -1.00 3.03
CA ASP A 34 -17.15 -1.14 1.58
C ASP A 34 -16.15 -0.15 0.94
N ARG A 35 -16.10 -0.12 -0.40
CA ARG A 35 -15.23 0.80 -1.16
C ARG A 35 -15.64 2.28 -1.07
N ARG A 36 -16.75 2.59 -0.39
CA ARG A 36 -17.21 3.96 -0.10
C ARG A 36 -16.92 4.33 1.35
N CYS A 37 -16.16 3.50 2.07
CA CYS A 37 -15.91 3.61 3.50
C CYS A 37 -17.18 3.49 4.37
N GLN A 38 -18.28 2.97 3.81
CA GLN A 38 -19.55 2.79 4.51
C GLN A 38 -19.55 1.48 5.28
N THR A 39 -20.06 1.51 6.51
CA THR A 39 -20.16 0.32 7.37
C THR A 39 -21.45 -0.46 7.08
N SER A 40 -21.74 -1.50 7.88
CA SER A 40 -23.03 -2.20 7.84
C SER A 40 -24.23 -1.31 8.23
N ASN A 41 -23.99 -0.15 8.87
CA ASN A 41 -25.00 0.88 9.06
C ASN A 41 -24.83 1.97 7.97
N PRO A 42 -25.86 2.25 7.15
CA PRO A 42 -25.73 3.17 6.02
C PRO A 42 -25.45 4.63 6.42
N ALA A 43 -25.71 5.01 7.67
CA ALA A 43 -25.43 6.35 8.18
C ALA A 43 -24.04 6.47 8.85
N VAL A 44 -23.28 5.37 8.95
CA VAL A 44 -21.99 5.33 9.66
C VAL A 44 -20.88 4.90 8.71
N PHE A 45 -19.76 5.63 8.78
CA PHE A 45 -18.58 5.43 7.97
C PHE A 45 -17.36 5.21 8.88
N ALA A 46 -16.36 4.49 8.37
CA ALA A 46 -15.07 4.34 9.04
C ALA A 46 -13.91 4.49 8.05
N ALA A 47 -12.82 5.11 8.49
CA ALA A 47 -11.66 5.43 7.67
C ALA A 47 -10.38 5.39 8.52
N GLY A 48 -9.24 5.25 7.87
CA GLY A 48 -7.92 5.15 8.49
C GLY A 48 -7.64 3.77 9.08
N ASP A 49 -6.73 3.74 10.06
CA ASP A 49 -6.17 2.52 10.64
C ASP A 49 -7.19 1.57 11.23
N VAL A 50 -8.41 2.01 11.52
CA VAL A 50 -9.49 1.17 12.07
C VAL A 50 -10.27 0.42 11.00
N ALA A 51 -10.21 0.85 9.74
CA ALA A 51 -11.07 0.36 8.66
C ALA A 51 -10.49 -0.89 7.98
N GLU A 52 -11.25 -1.98 8.01
CA GLU A 52 -10.98 -3.19 7.23
C GLU A 52 -11.74 -3.12 5.90
N GLN A 53 -10.99 -3.14 4.80
CA GLN A 53 -11.48 -2.87 3.45
C GLN A 53 -11.08 -3.98 2.47
N ASP A 54 -11.66 -3.96 1.27
CA ASP A 54 -11.26 -4.84 0.18
C ASP A 54 -9.84 -4.55 -0.32
N GLY A 55 -9.06 -5.61 -0.49
CA GLY A 55 -7.74 -5.61 -1.10
C GLY A 55 -7.76 -5.24 -2.58
N PHE A 56 -6.84 -4.37 -2.99
CA PHE A 56 -6.58 -4.12 -4.42
C PHE A 56 -6.22 -5.42 -5.16
N PHE A 57 -5.45 -6.30 -4.50
CA PHE A 57 -5.07 -7.61 -5.02
C PHE A 57 -5.98 -8.75 -4.54
N GLY A 58 -7.14 -8.43 -3.97
CA GLY A 58 -8.08 -9.39 -3.40
C GLY A 58 -7.96 -9.55 -1.88
N GLY A 59 -8.93 -10.28 -1.31
CA GLY A 59 -9.06 -10.43 0.14
C GLY A 59 -9.52 -9.15 0.85
N ARG A 60 -9.41 -9.15 2.18
CA ARG A 60 -9.69 -7.99 3.03
C ARG A 60 -8.50 -7.72 3.94
N PHE A 61 -8.26 -6.44 4.23
CA PHE A 61 -7.12 -6.02 5.02
C PHE A 61 -7.32 -4.63 5.63
N ARG A 62 -6.43 -4.31 6.57
CA ARG A 62 -6.34 -3.01 7.25
C ARG A 62 -5.02 -2.36 6.86
N GLN A 63 -5.05 -1.07 6.55
CA GLN A 63 -3.88 -0.31 6.13
C GLN A 63 -3.53 0.76 7.16
N GLU A 64 -2.37 0.63 7.78
CA GLU A 64 -1.86 1.52 8.84
C GLU A 64 -0.90 2.55 8.25
N THR A 65 -1.35 3.26 7.21
CA THR A 65 -0.51 4.21 6.50
C THR A 65 -1.19 5.58 6.44
N TYR A 66 -0.37 6.63 6.55
CA TYR A 66 -0.84 8.01 6.50
C TYR A 66 -1.63 8.30 5.21
N GLN A 67 -1.13 7.84 4.05
CA GLN A 67 -1.81 8.05 2.77
C GLN A 67 -3.16 7.31 2.72
N ASN A 68 -3.25 6.09 3.24
CA ASN A 68 -4.53 5.38 3.30
C ASN A 68 -5.55 6.15 4.13
N ALA A 69 -5.16 6.69 5.29
CA ALA A 69 -6.06 7.48 6.12
C ALA A 69 -6.56 8.73 5.39
N ALA A 70 -5.68 9.46 4.68
CA ALA A 70 -6.06 10.63 3.90
C ALA A 70 -7.02 10.28 2.74
N ASP A 71 -6.70 9.24 1.97
CA ASP A 71 -7.51 8.81 0.83
C ASP A 71 -8.89 8.28 1.27
N GLN A 72 -8.95 7.50 2.36
CA GLN A 72 -10.22 7.01 2.91
C GLN A 72 -11.05 8.15 3.50
N ALA A 73 -10.44 9.15 4.13
CA ALA A 73 -11.17 10.32 4.62
C ALA A 73 -11.85 11.07 3.46
N GLN A 74 -11.14 11.25 2.34
CA GLN A 74 -11.73 11.83 1.13
C GLN A 74 -12.86 10.95 0.57
N ALA A 75 -12.66 9.63 0.52
CA ALA A 75 -13.67 8.71 0.01
C ALA A 75 -14.95 8.70 0.87
N ALA A 76 -14.80 8.64 2.20
CA ALA A 76 -15.92 8.73 3.13
C ALA A 76 -16.67 10.07 3.00
N ALA A 77 -15.95 11.19 2.87
CA ALA A 77 -16.58 12.50 2.69
C ALA A 77 -17.41 12.59 1.39
N LEU A 78 -16.87 12.10 0.27
CA LEU A 78 -17.60 12.03 -1.00
C LEU A 78 -18.84 11.14 -0.88
N ALA A 79 -18.72 10.00 -0.21
CA ALA A 79 -19.86 9.10 0.01
C ALA A 79 -20.96 9.74 0.88
N MET A 80 -20.59 10.45 1.95
CA MET A 80 -21.52 11.21 2.80
C MET A 80 -22.25 12.31 2.01
N LEU A 81 -21.59 12.93 1.02
CA LEU A 81 -22.18 13.93 0.12
C LEU A 81 -23.03 13.32 -1.00
N GLY A 82 -23.20 11.99 -1.02
CA GLY A 82 -23.94 11.30 -2.08
C GLY A 82 -23.22 11.26 -3.43
N GLN A 83 -21.92 11.55 -3.46
CA GLN A 83 -21.11 11.50 -4.68
C GLN A 83 -20.66 10.07 -4.98
N GLU A 84 -20.41 9.80 -6.26
CA GLU A 84 -19.84 8.54 -6.72
C GLU A 84 -18.39 8.41 -6.28
N VAL A 85 -18.05 7.30 -5.63
CA VAL A 85 -16.70 7.00 -5.17
C VAL A 85 -16.52 5.49 -5.07
N SER A 86 -15.32 5.02 -5.41
CA SER A 86 -14.89 3.63 -5.23
C SER A 86 -13.41 3.63 -4.89
N TYR A 87 -13.09 3.66 -3.60
CA TYR A 87 -11.73 3.60 -3.10
C TYR A 87 -11.26 2.14 -3.05
N CYS A 88 -10.26 1.84 -3.87
CA CYS A 88 -9.51 0.60 -3.84
C CYS A 88 -8.18 0.86 -4.57
N LYS A 89 -7.11 1.12 -3.83
CA LYS A 89 -5.79 1.42 -4.38
C LYS A 89 -4.73 0.49 -3.81
N PRO A 90 -3.63 0.22 -4.54
CA PRO A 90 -2.47 -0.45 -3.98
C PRO A 90 -1.95 0.34 -2.76
N MET A 91 -1.52 -0.37 -1.71
CA MET A 91 -0.94 0.29 -0.54
C MET A 91 0.29 1.09 -0.96
N TRP A 92 0.53 2.23 -0.33
CA TRP A 92 1.80 2.96 -0.43
C TRP A 92 2.16 3.55 0.92
N TYR A 93 3.44 3.44 1.28
CA TYR A 93 4.01 3.99 2.49
C TYR A 93 5.51 4.23 2.32
N TRP A 94 6.10 4.90 3.29
CA TRP A 94 7.54 5.12 3.35
C TRP A 94 8.05 4.96 4.78
N SER A 95 9.36 4.80 4.88
CA SER A 95 10.14 4.84 6.12
C SER A 95 11.40 5.64 5.84
N ASP A 96 11.76 6.49 6.78
CA ASP A 96 13.07 7.13 6.81
C ASP A 96 13.93 6.40 7.86
N GLN A 97 15.09 5.91 7.44
CA GLN A 97 16.04 5.23 8.31
C GLN A 97 17.43 5.75 8.00
N PHE A 98 18.02 6.52 8.92
CA PHE A 98 19.29 7.23 8.68
C PHE A 98 19.23 8.09 7.40
N ASP A 99 20.11 7.84 6.44
CA ASP A 99 20.20 8.48 5.12
C ASP A 99 19.34 7.79 4.04
N LEU A 100 18.53 6.78 4.42
CA LEU A 100 17.69 6.04 3.51
C LEU A 100 16.25 6.53 3.56
N ASN A 101 15.75 7.05 2.44
CA ASN A 101 14.32 7.15 2.17
C ASN A 101 13.85 5.87 1.46
N ILE A 102 13.12 5.03 2.17
CA ILE A 102 12.60 3.76 1.66
C ILE A 102 11.10 3.93 1.41
N GLN A 103 10.65 3.67 0.19
CA GLN A 103 9.23 3.71 -0.16
C GLN A 103 8.80 2.36 -0.72
N PHE A 104 7.57 1.95 -0.43
CA PHE A 104 6.99 0.73 -0.96
C PHE A 104 5.59 0.99 -1.50
N CYS A 105 5.24 0.36 -2.61
CA CYS A 105 3.88 0.31 -3.12
C CYS A 105 3.50 -1.10 -3.59
N GLY A 106 2.28 -1.55 -3.32
CA GLY A 106 1.74 -2.80 -3.84
C GLY A 106 1.78 -3.97 -2.86
N GLN A 107 2.15 -5.15 -3.33
CA GLN A 107 2.35 -6.35 -2.51
C GLN A 107 3.60 -7.11 -2.94
N ILE A 108 4.06 -8.02 -2.08
CA ILE A 108 5.12 -8.97 -2.39
C ILE A 108 4.46 -10.36 -2.46
N PRO A 109 4.22 -10.89 -3.67
CA PRO A 109 3.75 -12.26 -3.83
C PRO A 109 4.68 -13.27 -3.16
N VAL A 110 4.13 -14.41 -2.71
CA VAL A 110 4.93 -15.47 -2.06
C VAL A 110 6.06 -15.98 -2.98
N ASP A 111 5.74 -16.20 -4.25
CA ASP A 111 6.68 -16.66 -5.27
C ASP A 111 7.16 -15.51 -6.16
N ALA A 112 7.32 -14.31 -5.59
CA ALA A 112 7.68 -13.13 -6.37
C ALA A 112 9.03 -13.31 -7.07
N GLU A 113 9.05 -13.11 -8.38
CA GLU A 113 10.30 -12.80 -9.08
C GLU A 113 10.70 -11.36 -8.75
N VAL A 114 11.96 -11.13 -8.39
CA VAL A 114 12.46 -9.82 -7.97
C VAL A 114 13.42 -9.28 -9.03
N ALA A 115 13.10 -8.11 -9.58
CA ALA A 115 13.97 -7.39 -10.50
C ALA A 115 14.60 -6.18 -9.81
N ILE A 116 15.93 -6.17 -9.70
CA ILE A 116 16.70 -5.07 -9.13
C ILE A 116 17.19 -4.15 -10.23
N ARG A 117 16.85 -2.85 -10.12
CA ARG A 117 17.31 -1.78 -11.00
C ARG A 117 18.27 -0.87 -10.23
N GLY A 118 19.53 -0.85 -10.67
CA GLY A 118 20.63 -0.18 -9.96
C GLY A 118 21.40 -1.16 -9.08
N GLU A 119 22.22 -0.61 -8.17
CA GLU A 119 23.13 -1.37 -7.30
C GLU A 119 22.68 -1.26 -5.85
N MET A 120 22.46 -2.38 -5.15
CA MET A 120 22.00 -2.35 -3.76
C MET A 120 23.03 -1.71 -2.82
N ASP A 121 24.32 -1.95 -3.08
CA ASP A 121 25.43 -1.40 -2.29
C ASP A 121 25.58 0.12 -2.44
N SER A 122 24.86 0.74 -3.37
CA SER A 122 24.87 2.20 -3.58
C SER A 122 23.88 2.97 -2.70
N ASN A 123 23.05 2.28 -1.90
CA ASN A 123 21.92 2.88 -1.18
C ASN A 123 20.91 3.61 -2.11
N ALA A 124 20.91 3.33 -3.42
CA ALA A 124 20.06 3.98 -4.40
C ALA A 124 19.59 3.01 -5.51
N PHE A 125 18.52 2.26 -5.24
CA PHE A 125 18.01 1.23 -6.16
C PHE A 125 16.48 1.12 -6.16
N VAL A 126 15.95 0.38 -7.12
CA VAL A 126 14.53 -0.03 -7.17
C VAL A 126 14.46 -1.55 -7.19
N ALA A 127 13.54 -2.12 -6.41
CA ALA A 127 13.18 -3.53 -6.48
C ALA A 127 11.73 -3.64 -6.96
N PHE A 128 11.49 -4.35 -8.06
CA PHE A 128 10.14 -4.68 -8.52
C PHE A 128 9.82 -6.11 -8.12
N PHE A 129 8.58 -6.34 -7.67
CA PHE A 129 8.06 -7.65 -7.29
C PHE A 129 7.02 -8.08 -8.31
N LEU A 130 7.26 -9.21 -8.97
CA LEU A 130 6.43 -9.70 -10.06
C LEU A 130 5.70 -11.00 -9.69
N ALA A 131 4.43 -11.09 -10.11
CA ALA A 131 3.72 -12.36 -10.22
C ALA A 131 3.68 -12.76 -11.71
N GLY A 132 4.60 -13.62 -12.12
CA GLY A 132 4.88 -13.85 -13.55
C GLY A 132 5.43 -12.57 -14.19
N GLN A 133 4.68 -11.97 -15.11
CA GLN A 133 5.05 -10.69 -15.72
C GLN A 133 4.30 -9.49 -15.14
N ALA A 134 3.30 -9.70 -14.29
CA ALA A 134 2.54 -8.60 -13.71
C ALA A 134 3.36 -7.95 -12.59
N ILE A 135 3.53 -6.63 -12.66
CA ILE A 135 4.17 -5.85 -11.61
C ILE A 135 3.17 -5.67 -10.48
N GLU A 136 3.43 -6.29 -9.32
CA GLU A 136 2.53 -6.24 -8.17
C GLU A 136 3.09 -5.44 -7.01
N GLY A 137 4.39 -5.21 -6.99
CA GLY A 137 5.04 -4.38 -5.98
C GLY A 137 6.23 -3.60 -6.53
N VAL A 138 6.54 -2.50 -5.89
CA VAL A 138 7.76 -1.72 -6.11
C VAL A 138 8.27 -1.18 -4.78
N LEU A 139 9.57 -1.32 -4.56
CA LEU A 139 10.31 -0.70 -3.47
C LEU A 139 11.38 0.23 -4.07
N THR A 140 11.51 1.43 -3.54
CA THR A 140 12.61 2.34 -3.90
C THR A 140 13.40 2.71 -2.66
N VAL A 141 14.72 2.71 -2.75
CA VAL A 141 15.62 3.30 -1.77
C VAL A 141 16.28 4.49 -2.42
N ASN A 142 16.10 5.71 -1.87
CA ASN A 142 16.63 6.97 -2.39
C ASN A 142 16.35 7.23 -3.89
N ARG A 143 15.24 6.69 -4.41
CA ARG A 143 14.79 6.84 -5.81
C ARG A 143 13.33 7.28 -5.91
N ALA A 144 12.98 8.35 -5.18
CA ALA A 144 11.62 8.90 -5.16
C ALA A 144 11.01 9.22 -6.55
N PRO A 145 11.77 9.73 -7.56
CA PRO A 145 11.21 9.92 -8.90
C PRO A 145 10.75 8.61 -9.56
N ASP A 146 11.45 7.49 -9.33
CA ASP A 146 11.09 6.19 -9.85
C ASP A 146 9.83 5.65 -9.16
N MET A 147 9.64 5.90 -7.86
CA MET A 147 8.40 5.54 -7.14
C MET A 147 7.17 6.20 -7.78
N GLY A 148 7.30 7.44 -8.26
CA GLY A 148 6.21 8.13 -8.95
C GLY A 148 5.69 7.37 -10.18
N VAL A 149 6.57 6.73 -10.96
CA VAL A 149 6.20 5.88 -12.10
C VAL A 149 5.82 4.47 -11.64
N GLY A 150 6.55 3.92 -10.68
CA GLY A 150 6.35 2.59 -10.09
C GLY A 150 4.93 2.40 -9.54
N LYS A 151 4.40 3.37 -8.78
CA LYS A 151 3.02 3.32 -8.28
C LYS A 151 2.00 3.10 -9.40
N ARG A 152 2.16 3.80 -10.52
CA ARG A 152 1.25 3.68 -11.67
C ARG A 152 1.42 2.34 -12.39
N LEU A 153 2.64 1.80 -12.46
CA LEU A 153 2.88 0.46 -13.00
C LEU A 153 2.17 -0.60 -12.17
N VAL A 154 2.25 -0.50 -10.83
CA VAL A 154 1.55 -1.40 -9.89
C VAL A 154 0.03 -1.26 -10.01
N GLU A 155 -0.47 -0.03 -9.99
CA GLU A 155 -1.91 0.27 -10.09
C GLU A 155 -2.51 -0.24 -11.41
N ARG A 156 -1.76 -0.23 -12.51
CA ARG A 156 -2.20 -0.80 -13.80
C ARG A 156 -1.95 -2.30 -13.93
N ARG A 157 -1.29 -2.93 -12.94
CA ARG A 157 -0.73 -4.28 -13.06
C ARG A 157 0.01 -4.47 -14.38
N ALA A 158 0.83 -3.47 -14.73
CA ALA A 158 1.56 -3.43 -15.98
C ALA A 158 2.42 -4.70 -16.14
N ARG A 159 2.58 -5.16 -17.38
CA ARG A 159 3.33 -6.37 -17.68
C ARG A 159 4.70 -6.04 -18.26
N ALA A 160 5.75 -6.59 -17.66
CA ALA A 160 7.14 -6.46 -18.11
C ALA A 160 7.94 -7.71 -17.72
N SER A 161 9.09 -7.93 -18.36
CA SER A 161 10.02 -8.97 -17.89
C SER A 161 10.90 -8.42 -16.78
N ALA A 162 11.39 -9.29 -15.89
CA ALA A 162 12.35 -8.89 -14.86
C ALA A 162 13.60 -8.26 -15.48
N ALA A 163 14.08 -8.80 -16.60
CA ALA A 163 15.22 -8.27 -17.33
C ALA A 163 15.00 -6.81 -17.80
N SER A 164 13.82 -6.48 -18.33
CA SER A 164 13.56 -5.11 -18.79
C SER A 164 13.37 -4.13 -17.63
N LEU A 165 12.87 -4.58 -16.48
CA LEU A 165 12.77 -3.74 -15.27
C LEU A 165 14.13 -3.46 -14.64
N ALA A 166 15.01 -4.46 -14.62
CA ALA A 166 16.36 -4.36 -14.10
C ALA A 166 17.28 -3.46 -14.95
N ASP A 167 17.07 -3.43 -16.27
CA ASP A 167 17.89 -2.65 -17.20
C ASP A 167 17.67 -1.13 -17.06
N ALA A 168 18.69 -0.44 -16.54
CA ALA A 168 18.70 1.02 -16.37
C ALA A 168 18.50 1.81 -17.69
N GLY A 169 18.82 1.21 -18.85
CA GLY A 169 18.59 1.79 -20.17
C GLY A 169 17.13 1.78 -20.61
N VAL A 170 16.30 0.91 -20.01
CA VAL A 170 14.86 0.86 -20.29
C VAL A 170 14.14 1.94 -19.48
N SER A 171 13.31 2.73 -20.17
CA SER A 171 12.50 3.79 -19.58
C SER A 171 11.23 3.22 -18.93
N LEU A 172 11.13 3.37 -17.60
CA LEU A 172 9.92 2.98 -16.85
C LEU A 172 8.65 3.71 -17.36
N ARG A 173 8.81 4.92 -17.89
CA ARG A 173 7.69 5.69 -18.45
C ARG A 173 7.18 5.08 -19.75
N ASP A 174 8.06 4.52 -20.57
CA ASP A 174 7.65 3.88 -21.82
C ASP A 174 7.02 2.50 -21.56
N LEU A 175 7.51 1.76 -20.57
CA LEU A 175 6.81 0.57 -20.05
C LEU A 175 5.40 0.93 -19.56
N LEU A 176 5.24 2.06 -18.86
CA LEU A 176 3.92 2.51 -18.39
C LEU A 176 2.96 2.87 -19.54
N LYS A 177 3.47 3.47 -20.63
CA LYS A 177 2.65 3.77 -21.82
C LYS A 177 2.21 2.51 -22.55
N GLN A 178 3.01 1.46 -22.55
CA GLN A 178 2.66 0.19 -23.19
C GLN A 178 1.57 -0.57 -22.41
N ALA A 179 1.47 -0.32 -21.11
CA ALA A 179 0.44 -0.89 -20.23
C ALA A 179 -0.88 -0.07 -20.22
N SER A 180 -1.24 0.56 -21.34
CA SER A 180 -2.49 1.34 -21.48
C SER A 180 -3.69 0.44 -21.75
#